data_AF-A0A6C0C243-F1
#
_entry.id   AF-A0A6C0C243-F1
#
_cell.length_a   1.000
_cell.length_b   1.000
_cell.length_c   1.000
_cell.angle_alpha   90.00
_cell.angle_beta   90.00
_cell.angle_gamma   90.00
#
_symmetry.space_group_name_H-M   'P 1'
#
loop_
_entity.id
_entity.type
_entity.pdbx_description
1 polymer ?
#
loop_
_entity_poly.entity_id
_entity_poly.type
_entity_poly.pdbx_seq_one_letter_code
_entity_poly.pdbx_strand_id
1 'polypeptide(L)'
;MKPSSFSTICTKKYKEYLVSFLLTLSIHHENAIIYILCDKETKIFLNEITPKPRLKIKIYPTLNRYSLMTKKDMRKMGIWCDFQLTKMDIMKHAIERSGDTLYLDCDNIIISSFKNIIGEKKLGVSQNYVNEDKILEIGKYSSGMVWCSDIKIIDDWIGLIPLSRYYEQAVIEDLVEKYSKDVFEFGENCNIRELRFNANKLDENKFAANFVIIDNNIYYKGGIITNLHVVFKKKMNSIQSYLMIKLRQSKKYKEIISIFRGINKKWLIHIPKQPTSDKLFLHKNDRFRQLAFMMSMNNKDVEISTNSETFHCWLHPDVLFYDRPSLDWCNSEVAGSSLVLLGNCCDEIEGKQLRNIGLQTRNWIFWPQNPLVVEKMLETYQEKERDIDVLFIGNEELLPKHRDKRWSKIITKHIKSINFKGGVEYIKRSKFGVCVKPFRGKSNMMMELMAFGVVPIITSNVLVNTFEGMEENVHYVRVALPKQLERKLSNISDEKCKEMSKACKAWYMENVHSEKSWLKTINTILYN
;
A
#
# COMPACT_ATOMS: atom_id res chain seq x y z
N MET A 1 26.61 -3.85 -8.99
CA MET A 1 26.05 -2.48 -8.84
C MET A 1 24.54 -2.49 -9.05
N LYS A 2 23.85 -1.39 -8.74
CA LYS A 2 22.42 -1.20 -9.10
C LYS A 2 22.33 -0.60 -10.51
N PRO A 3 21.25 -0.85 -11.28
CA PRO A 3 21.03 -0.13 -12.54
C PRO A 3 20.77 1.36 -12.26
N SER A 4 21.22 2.22 -13.17
CA SER A 4 21.03 3.69 -13.07
C SER A 4 19.60 4.09 -13.39
N SER A 5 18.92 3.31 -14.25
CA SER A 5 17.51 3.47 -14.55
C SER A 5 16.83 2.15 -14.89
N PHE A 6 15.50 2.18 -14.95
CA PHE A 6 14.66 1.09 -15.43
C PHE A 6 13.90 1.54 -16.69
N SER A 7 13.50 0.59 -17.52
CA SER A 7 12.62 0.86 -18.66
C SER A 7 11.59 -0.24 -18.87
N THR A 8 10.40 0.13 -19.35
CA THR A 8 9.33 -0.80 -19.72
C THR A 8 8.47 -0.21 -20.82
N ILE A 9 7.75 -1.06 -21.54
CA ILE A 9 6.63 -0.64 -22.40
C ILE A 9 5.30 -1.20 -21.85
N CYS A 10 4.19 -0.51 -22.09
CA CYS A 10 2.87 -0.98 -21.68
C CYS A 10 1.74 -0.33 -22.48
N THR A 11 0.69 -1.09 -22.77
CA THR A 11 -0.56 -0.53 -23.33
C THR A 11 -1.71 -0.64 -22.33
N LYS A 12 -2.81 0.04 -22.60
CA LYS A 12 -4.03 0.11 -21.78
C LYS A 12 -4.51 -1.27 -21.38
N LYS A 13 -4.38 -2.26 -22.27
CA LYS A 13 -4.78 -3.64 -22.02
C LYS A 13 -4.02 -4.29 -20.86
N TYR A 14 -2.79 -3.86 -20.60
CA TYR A 14 -1.86 -4.42 -19.62
C TYR A 14 -1.55 -3.45 -18.46
N LYS A 15 -2.26 -2.32 -18.38
CA LYS A 15 -2.01 -1.26 -17.39
C LYS A 15 -2.07 -1.72 -15.93
N GLU A 16 -2.87 -2.74 -15.63
CA GLU A 16 -2.98 -3.29 -14.27
C GLU A 16 -1.70 -4.00 -13.84
N TYR A 17 -1.02 -4.69 -14.77
CA TYR A 17 0.27 -5.31 -14.50
C TYR A 17 1.35 -4.25 -14.29
N LEU A 18 1.33 -3.18 -15.10
CA LEU A 18 2.21 -2.04 -14.91
C LEU A 18 2.07 -1.44 -13.50
N VAL A 19 0.86 -1.35 -12.95
CA VAL A 19 0.68 -0.87 -11.57
C VAL A 19 1.36 -1.79 -10.56
N SER A 20 1.14 -3.10 -10.63
CA SER A 20 1.82 -4.05 -9.75
C SER A 20 3.35 -3.98 -9.88
N PHE A 21 3.85 -3.86 -11.11
CA PHE A 21 5.28 -3.70 -11.38
C PHE A 21 5.82 -2.41 -10.74
N LEU A 22 5.19 -1.26 -10.98
CA LEU A 22 5.66 0.02 -10.45
C LEU A 22 5.59 0.09 -8.92
N LEU A 23 4.52 -0.43 -8.31
CA LEU A 23 4.41 -0.50 -6.85
C LEU A 23 5.53 -1.36 -6.26
N THR A 24 5.74 -2.57 -6.79
CA THR A 24 6.79 -3.47 -6.30
C THR A 24 8.20 -2.95 -6.58
N LEU A 25 8.43 -2.33 -7.74
CA LEU A 25 9.68 -1.64 -8.01
C LEU A 25 9.93 -0.52 -7.00
N SER A 26 8.92 0.29 -6.67
CA SER A 26 9.06 1.40 -5.72
C SER A 26 9.35 0.96 -4.28
N ILE A 27 8.93 -0.24 -3.89
CA ILE A 27 9.24 -0.84 -2.58
C ILE A 27 10.74 -1.16 -2.47
N HIS A 28 11.35 -1.65 -3.56
CA HIS A 28 12.75 -2.14 -3.56
C HIS A 28 13.77 -1.14 -4.12
N HIS A 29 13.30 -0.11 -4.82
CA HIS A 29 14.09 0.90 -5.53
C HIS A 29 13.45 2.29 -5.41
N GLU A 30 13.23 2.74 -4.17
CA GLU A 30 12.70 4.08 -3.91
C GLU A 30 13.51 5.17 -4.64
N ASN A 31 12.81 6.14 -5.24
CA ASN A 31 13.36 7.25 -6.01
C ASN A 31 14.13 6.87 -7.30
N ALA A 32 14.10 5.60 -7.72
CA ALA A 32 14.70 5.19 -8.98
C ALA A 32 14.00 5.82 -10.19
N ILE A 33 14.76 6.06 -11.26
CA ILE A 33 14.24 6.57 -12.53
C ILE A 33 13.68 5.40 -13.33
N ILE A 34 12.46 5.56 -13.84
CA ILE A 34 11.88 4.61 -14.78
C ILE A 34 11.32 5.31 -16.01
N TYR A 35 11.72 4.84 -17.18
CA TYR A 35 11.25 5.29 -18.48
C TYR A 35 10.14 4.36 -18.97
N ILE A 36 8.97 4.90 -19.27
CA ILE A 36 7.79 4.15 -19.67
C ILE A 36 7.33 4.63 -21.04
N LEU A 37 7.37 3.75 -22.03
CA LEU A 37 6.69 3.96 -23.30
C LEU A 37 5.28 3.38 -23.21
N CYS A 38 4.25 4.19 -23.40
CA CYS A 38 2.87 3.72 -23.27
C CYS A 38 1.90 4.41 -24.23
N ASP A 39 0.61 4.11 -24.14
CA ASP A 39 -0.44 4.92 -24.78
C ASP A 39 -0.97 6.03 -23.86
N LYS A 40 -1.75 6.95 -24.43
CA LYS A 40 -2.34 8.09 -23.71
C LYS A 40 -3.24 7.65 -22.54
N GLU A 41 -4.00 6.58 -22.72
CA GLU A 41 -4.91 6.10 -21.68
C GLU A 41 -4.17 5.51 -20.49
N THR A 42 -3.06 4.81 -20.74
CA THR A 42 -2.18 4.29 -19.70
C THR A 42 -1.55 5.43 -18.91
N LYS A 43 -1.11 6.51 -19.59
CA LYS A 43 -0.62 7.72 -18.91
C LYS A 43 -1.68 8.34 -17.99
N ILE A 44 -2.92 8.51 -18.48
CA ILE A 44 -4.03 9.04 -17.69
C ILE A 44 -4.29 8.14 -16.48
N PHE A 45 -4.34 6.83 -16.69
CA PHE A 45 -4.56 5.86 -15.62
C PHE A 45 -3.48 5.95 -14.52
N LEU A 46 -2.20 6.04 -14.88
CA LEU A 46 -1.11 6.21 -13.90
C LEU A 46 -1.23 7.52 -13.10
N ASN A 47 -1.85 8.56 -13.67
CA ASN A 47 -2.14 9.80 -12.95
C ASN A 47 -3.31 9.67 -11.96
N GLU A 48 -4.11 8.60 -12.04
CA GLU A 48 -5.28 8.38 -11.17
C GLU A 48 -5.05 7.32 -10.09
N ILE A 49 -4.09 6.40 -10.25
CA ILE A 49 -3.83 5.35 -9.25
C ILE A 49 -3.42 5.92 -7.89
N THR A 50 -3.75 5.19 -6.83
CA THR A 50 -3.32 5.50 -5.47
C THR A 50 -2.78 4.25 -4.76
N PRO A 51 -1.70 4.35 -3.97
CA PRO A 51 -0.83 5.51 -3.85
C PRO A 51 0.01 5.67 -5.11
N LYS A 52 0.69 6.82 -5.22
CA LYS A 52 1.71 6.98 -6.26
C LYS A 52 2.92 6.09 -5.93
N PRO A 53 3.46 5.33 -6.90
CA PRO A 53 4.76 4.70 -6.76
C PRO A 53 5.82 5.74 -6.39
N ARG A 54 6.67 5.45 -5.40
CA ARG A 54 7.81 6.32 -5.02
C ARG A 54 8.97 6.21 -6.02
N LEU A 55 8.70 6.58 -7.27
CA LEU A 55 9.63 6.49 -8.42
C LEU A 55 9.67 7.83 -9.16
N LYS A 56 10.79 8.09 -9.84
CA LYS A 56 10.92 9.20 -10.79
C LYS A 56 10.46 8.73 -12.17
N ILE A 57 9.14 8.69 -12.37
CA ILE A 57 8.54 8.15 -13.59
C ILE A 57 8.63 9.15 -14.76
N LYS A 58 9.17 8.72 -15.90
CA LYS A 58 9.22 9.46 -17.18
C LYS A 58 8.33 8.74 -18.21
N ILE A 59 7.25 9.37 -18.64
CA ILE A 59 6.20 8.74 -19.48
C ILE A 59 6.21 9.31 -20.90
N TYR A 60 6.21 8.42 -21.91
CA TYR A 60 6.20 8.72 -23.34
C TYR A 60 4.98 8.06 -24.00
N PRO A 61 3.87 8.80 -24.22
CA PRO A 61 2.59 8.23 -24.64
C PRO A 61 2.48 8.02 -26.17
N THR A 62 3.39 7.23 -26.78
CA THR A 62 3.50 7.02 -28.23
C THR A 62 2.85 5.73 -28.74
N LEU A 63 2.41 4.80 -27.88
CA LEU A 63 1.89 3.49 -28.26
C LEU A 63 0.40 3.46 -28.64
N ASN A 64 -0.19 4.60 -28.99
CA ASN A 64 -1.64 4.71 -29.22
C ASN A 64 -2.16 3.78 -30.33
N ARG A 65 -1.31 3.45 -31.32
CA ARG A 65 -1.61 2.49 -32.40
C ARG A 65 -1.95 1.09 -31.86
N TYR A 66 -1.42 0.73 -30.69
CA TYR A 66 -1.51 -0.63 -30.11
C TYR A 66 -2.50 -0.73 -28.93
N SER A 67 -3.11 0.38 -28.49
CA SER A 67 -3.85 0.47 -27.21
C SER A 67 -4.92 -0.59 -26.98
N LEU A 68 -5.64 -0.99 -28.04
CA LEU A 68 -6.77 -1.92 -27.97
C LEU A 68 -6.41 -3.33 -28.44
N MET A 69 -5.19 -3.54 -28.90
CA MET A 69 -4.77 -4.78 -29.55
C MET A 69 -4.22 -5.78 -28.53
N THR A 70 -4.62 -7.03 -28.68
CA THR A 70 -3.96 -8.16 -28.03
C THR A 70 -2.70 -8.55 -28.81
N LYS A 71 -1.81 -9.33 -28.18
CA LYS A 71 -0.74 -10.04 -28.89
C LYS A 71 -1.26 -10.85 -30.10
N LYS A 72 -2.44 -11.47 -29.97
CA LYS A 72 -3.07 -12.25 -31.05
C LYS A 72 -3.47 -11.34 -32.21
N ASP A 73 -4.03 -10.17 -31.92
CA ASP A 73 -4.46 -9.20 -32.94
C ASP A 73 -3.24 -8.65 -33.68
N MET A 74 -2.21 -8.23 -32.95
CA MET A 74 -0.97 -7.71 -33.55
C MET A 74 -0.26 -8.75 -34.42
N ARG A 75 -0.26 -10.04 -34.01
CA ARG A 75 0.26 -11.14 -34.84
C ARG A 75 -0.55 -11.32 -36.11
N LYS A 76 -1.88 -11.31 -36.02
CA LYS A 76 -2.78 -11.41 -37.18
C LYS A 76 -2.55 -10.26 -38.16
N MET A 77 -2.23 -9.07 -37.65
CA MET A 77 -1.97 -7.87 -38.45
C MET A 77 -0.51 -7.74 -38.93
N GLY A 78 0.39 -8.64 -38.53
CA GLY A 78 1.80 -8.58 -38.90
C GLY A 78 2.61 -7.46 -38.20
N ILE A 79 2.07 -6.79 -37.19
CA ILE A 79 2.68 -5.61 -36.52
C ILE A 79 3.24 -5.93 -35.13
N TRP A 80 3.29 -7.21 -34.75
CA TRP A 80 3.82 -7.60 -33.45
C TRP A 80 5.31 -7.29 -33.32
N CYS A 81 6.11 -7.50 -34.37
CA CYS A 81 7.52 -7.13 -34.38
C CYS A 81 7.70 -5.62 -34.19
N ASP A 82 6.93 -4.79 -34.91
CA ASP A 82 6.95 -3.33 -34.74
C ASP A 82 6.71 -2.92 -33.29
N PHE A 83 5.73 -3.56 -32.64
CA PHE A 83 5.45 -3.30 -31.23
C PHE A 83 6.62 -3.71 -30.32
N GLN A 84 7.24 -4.87 -30.56
CA GLN A 84 8.39 -5.33 -29.77
C GLN A 84 9.63 -4.45 -29.95
N LEU A 85 9.86 -3.91 -31.15
CA LEU A 85 10.95 -2.96 -31.43
C LEU A 85 10.87 -1.69 -30.56
N THR A 86 9.68 -1.32 -30.10
CA THR A 86 9.53 -0.16 -29.20
C THR A 86 10.22 -0.34 -27.84
N LYS A 87 10.57 -1.58 -27.46
CA LYS A 87 11.46 -1.85 -26.31
C LYS A 87 12.83 -1.20 -26.50
N MET A 88 13.39 -1.33 -27.69
CA MET A 88 14.71 -0.77 -28.03
C MET A 88 14.67 0.75 -28.02
N ASP A 89 13.59 1.35 -28.52
CA ASP A 89 13.42 2.81 -28.49
C ASP A 89 13.48 3.37 -27.06
N ILE A 90 12.75 2.77 -26.12
CA ILE A 90 12.75 3.23 -24.74
C ILE A 90 14.08 2.92 -24.03
N MET A 91 14.74 1.81 -24.38
CA MET A 91 16.05 1.48 -23.84
C MET A 91 17.12 2.48 -24.29
N LYS A 92 17.18 2.81 -25.59
CA LYS A 92 18.08 3.85 -26.13
C LYS A 92 17.87 5.16 -25.39
N HIS A 93 16.63 5.60 -25.28
CA HIS A 93 16.31 6.84 -24.60
C HIS A 93 16.73 6.84 -23.12
N ALA A 94 16.57 5.71 -22.43
CA ALA A 94 17.01 5.57 -21.04
C ALA A 94 18.54 5.62 -20.92
N ILE A 95 19.28 4.95 -21.81
CA ILE A 95 20.75 4.95 -21.85
C ILE A 95 21.28 6.36 -22.13
N GLU A 96 20.73 7.07 -23.12
CA GLU A 96 21.13 8.46 -23.44
C GLU A 96 20.98 9.41 -22.24
N ARG A 97 20.01 9.16 -21.37
CA ARG A 97 19.67 10.05 -20.25
C ARG A 97 20.27 9.63 -18.91
N SER A 98 20.54 8.33 -18.73
CA SER A 98 20.93 7.75 -17.44
C SER A 98 22.17 6.86 -17.52
N GLY A 99 22.78 6.68 -18.69
CA GLY A 99 23.98 5.86 -18.91
C GLY A 99 23.71 4.37 -19.05
N ASP A 100 22.77 3.82 -18.27
CA ASP A 100 22.34 2.43 -18.39
C ASP A 100 20.85 2.26 -18.04
N THR A 101 20.28 1.13 -18.45
CA THR A 101 18.92 0.75 -18.09
C THR A 101 18.78 -0.76 -17.90
N LEU A 102 17.98 -1.17 -16.91
CA LEU A 102 17.40 -2.51 -16.84
C LEU A 102 16.00 -2.48 -17.44
N TYR A 103 15.84 -3.06 -18.63
CA TYR A 103 14.54 -3.31 -19.23
C TYR A 103 13.84 -4.47 -18.54
N LEU A 104 12.57 -4.29 -18.21
CA LEU A 104 11.68 -5.33 -17.68
C LEU A 104 10.33 -5.25 -18.38
N ASP A 105 9.75 -6.39 -18.75
CA ASP A 105 8.34 -6.41 -19.19
C ASP A 105 7.41 -5.99 -18.02
N CYS A 106 6.30 -5.33 -18.33
CA CYS A 106 5.42 -4.73 -17.30
C CYS A 106 4.67 -5.75 -16.42
N ASP A 107 4.77 -7.05 -16.70
CA ASP A 107 4.23 -8.16 -15.91
C ASP A 107 5.25 -8.76 -14.93
N ASN A 108 6.34 -8.03 -14.67
CA ASN A 108 7.29 -8.36 -13.61
C ASN A 108 6.80 -7.91 -12.22
N ILE A 109 7.02 -8.76 -11.22
CA ILE A 109 6.85 -8.46 -9.79
C ILE A 109 8.22 -8.45 -9.14
N ILE A 110 8.61 -7.32 -8.52
CA ILE A 110 9.90 -7.18 -7.84
C ILE A 110 9.79 -7.67 -6.39
N ILE A 111 10.70 -8.54 -5.97
CA ILE A 111 10.70 -9.17 -4.63
C ILE A 111 11.93 -8.75 -3.80
N SER A 112 13.01 -8.35 -4.47
CA SER A 112 14.20 -7.79 -3.84
C SER A 112 14.95 -6.84 -4.78
N SER A 113 15.84 -6.01 -4.24
CA SER A 113 16.60 -5.06 -5.04
C SER A 113 17.61 -5.74 -5.99
N PHE A 114 17.69 -5.26 -7.22
CA PHE A 114 18.76 -5.63 -8.15
C PHE A 114 20.11 -5.04 -7.71
N LYS A 115 21.09 -5.90 -7.41
CA LYS A 115 22.45 -5.49 -6.98
C LYS A 115 23.58 -6.17 -7.79
N ASN A 116 23.22 -7.08 -8.69
CA ASN A 116 24.10 -7.98 -9.41
C ASN A 116 24.43 -7.54 -10.84
N ILE A 117 24.31 -6.24 -11.15
CA ILE A 117 24.83 -5.71 -12.42
C ILE A 117 26.37 -5.67 -12.35
N ILE A 118 27.04 -6.19 -13.39
CA ILE A 118 28.51 -6.14 -13.52
C ILE A 118 28.86 -4.90 -14.36
N GLY A 119 29.28 -3.82 -13.70
CA GLY A 119 29.47 -2.50 -14.33
C GLY A 119 30.58 -2.42 -15.39
N GLU A 120 31.50 -3.39 -15.40
CA GLU A 120 32.54 -3.51 -16.44
C GLU A 120 32.00 -4.09 -17.75
N LYS A 121 30.82 -4.71 -17.72
CA LYS A 121 30.15 -5.27 -18.90
C LYS A 121 29.20 -4.24 -19.50
N LYS A 122 28.74 -4.50 -20.71
CA LYS A 122 27.84 -3.63 -21.47
C LYS A 122 26.46 -4.23 -21.71
N LEU A 123 26.34 -5.56 -21.61
CA LEU A 123 25.10 -6.29 -21.82
C LEU A 123 24.90 -7.32 -20.70
N GLY A 124 23.71 -7.30 -20.08
CA GLY A 124 23.27 -8.27 -19.08
C GLY A 124 22.04 -9.00 -19.59
N VAL A 125 22.13 -10.33 -19.74
CA VAL A 125 21.03 -11.15 -20.27
C VAL A 125 20.51 -12.14 -19.24
N SER A 126 19.21 -12.42 -19.25
CA SER A 126 18.61 -13.45 -18.39
C SER A 126 18.23 -14.67 -19.21
N GLN A 127 18.61 -15.86 -18.77
CA GLN A 127 18.25 -17.09 -19.46
C GLN A 127 16.78 -17.50 -19.20
N ASN A 128 16.22 -18.22 -20.16
CA ASN A 128 14.88 -18.78 -20.08
C ASN A 128 14.81 -20.02 -19.16
N TYR A 129 15.89 -20.80 -19.05
CA TYR A 129 15.95 -22.08 -18.31
C TYR A 129 14.78 -23.01 -18.66
N VAL A 130 14.63 -23.28 -19.95
CA VAL A 130 13.64 -24.21 -20.52
C VAL A 130 14.36 -25.35 -21.22
N ASN A 131 13.62 -26.38 -21.67
CA ASN A 131 14.22 -27.50 -22.39
C ASN A 131 14.75 -27.09 -23.78
N GLU A 132 15.55 -27.97 -24.38
CA GLU A 132 16.19 -27.74 -25.69
C GLU A 132 15.18 -27.43 -26.78
N ASP A 133 14.06 -28.17 -26.86
CA ASP A 133 12.99 -27.91 -27.82
C ASP A 133 12.47 -26.46 -27.75
N LYS A 134 12.30 -25.95 -26.52
CA LYS A 134 11.87 -24.56 -26.32
C LYS A 134 12.99 -23.57 -26.62
N ILE A 135 14.25 -23.88 -26.32
CA ILE A 135 15.39 -23.01 -26.71
C ILE A 135 15.45 -22.89 -28.24
N LEU A 136 15.23 -23.98 -28.97
CA LEU A 136 15.16 -23.97 -30.43
C LEU A 136 14.00 -23.10 -30.93
N GLU A 137 12.83 -23.15 -30.27
CA GLU A 137 11.67 -22.33 -30.63
C GLU A 137 11.84 -20.83 -30.32
N ILE A 138 12.26 -20.48 -29.10
CA ILE A 138 12.14 -19.11 -28.58
C ILE A 138 13.47 -18.42 -28.24
N GLY A 139 14.59 -19.16 -28.28
CA GLY A 139 15.90 -18.68 -27.84
C GLY A 139 16.24 -19.01 -26.38
N LYS A 140 17.54 -19.02 -26.08
CA LYS A 140 18.14 -19.26 -24.76
C LYS A 140 17.83 -18.13 -23.78
N TYR A 141 17.83 -16.88 -24.24
CA TYR A 141 17.66 -15.70 -23.40
C TYR A 141 16.25 -15.09 -23.49
N SER A 142 15.86 -14.34 -22.46
CA SER A 142 14.59 -13.62 -22.39
C SER A 142 14.79 -12.16 -22.78
N SER A 143 13.93 -11.64 -23.67
CA SER A 143 13.83 -10.20 -23.95
C SER A 143 13.02 -9.43 -22.91
N GLY A 144 12.48 -10.13 -21.90
CA GLY A 144 11.67 -9.53 -20.84
C GLY A 144 12.46 -9.10 -19.61
N MET A 145 13.77 -9.37 -19.58
CA MET A 145 14.72 -8.80 -18.62
C MET A 145 16.11 -8.73 -19.24
N VAL A 146 16.53 -7.52 -19.63
CA VAL A 146 17.82 -7.23 -20.27
C VAL A 146 18.38 -5.92 -19.71
N TRP A 147 19.64 -5.93 -19.30
CA TRP A 147 20.37 -4.71 -18.93
C TRP A 147 21.31 -4.30 -20.05
N CYS A 148 21.41 -3.01 -20.34
CA CYS A 148 22.34 -2.50 -21.32
C CYS A 148 22.82 -1.10 -20.96
N SER A 149 24.08 -0.79 -21.28
CA SER A 149 24.71 0.52 -21.10
C SER A 149 25.27 1.12 -22.39
N ASP A 150 25.09 0.46 -23.54
CA ASP A 150 25.67 0.89 -24.82
C ASP A 150 24.61 0.89 -25.93
N ILE A 151 24.37 2.07 -26.52
CA ILE A 151 23.39 2.26 -27.60
C ILE A 151 23.75 1.42 -28.83
N LYS A 152 25.05 1.21 -29.10
CA LYS A 152 25.50 0.40 -30.23
C LYS A 152 25.02 -1.05 -30.16
N ILE A 153 24.95 -1.60 -28.94
CA ILE A 153 24.40 -2.96 -28.74
C ILE A 153 22.92 -3.00 -29.09
N ILE A 154 22.17 -1.94 -28.79
CA ILE A 154 20.76 -1.84 -29.14
C ILE A 154 20.57 -1.67 -30.66
N ASP A 155 21.43 -0.89 -31.32
CA ASP A 155 21.43 -0.76 -32.79
C ASP A 155 21.69 -2.10 -33.48
N ASP A 156 22.69 -2.83 -33.00
CA ASP A 156 22.99 -4.18 -33.48
C ASP A 156 21.83 -5.14 -33.23
N TRP A 157 21.17 -5.04 -32.07
CA TRP A 157 19.99 -5.84 -31.75
C TRP A 157 18.91 -5.62 -32.81
N ILE A 158 18.60 -4.37 -33.14
CA ILE A 158 17.62 -4.03 -34.18
C ILE A 158 18.05 -4.60 -35.54
N GLY A 159 19.33 -4.46 -35.90
CA GLY A 159 19.87 -4.94 -37.16
C GLY A 159 19.82 -6.45 -37.34
N LEU A 160 19.85 -7.22 -36.25
CA LEU A 160 19.80 -8.69 -36.26
C LEU A 160 18.38 -9.26 -36.31
N ILE A 161 17.35 -8.49 -35.93
CA ILE A 161 15.95 -8.97 -35.88
C ILE A 161 15.43 -9.62 -37.18
N PRO A 162 15.78 -9.15 -38.40
CA PRO A 162 15.38 -9.83 -39.63
C PRO A 162 15.82 -11.30 -39.72
N LEU A 163 16.87 -11.70 -38.99
CA LEU A 163 17.38 -13.07 -38.92
C LEU A 163 16.72 -13.89 -37.81
N SER A 164 15.86 -13.27 -37.00
CA SER A 164 15.32 -13.89 -35.81
C SER A 164 14.23 -14.92 -36.11
N ARG A 165 14.40 -16.09 -35.52
CA ARG A 165 13.34 -17.12 -35.47
C ARG A 165 12.23 -16.82 -34.48
N TYR A 166 12.46 -15.92 -33.51
CA TYR A 166 11.47 -15.55 -32.51
C TYR A 166 11.55 -14.07 -32.16
N TYR A 167 11.01 -13.24 -33.06
CA TYR A 167 10.85 -11.79 -32.88
C TYR A 167 12.14 -11.09 -32.44
N GLU A 168 12.10 -10.28 -31.40
CA GLU A 168 13.29 -9.64 -30.85
C GLU A 168 14.09 -10.55 -29.89
N GLN A 169 13.52 -11.67 -29.45
CA GLN A 169 14.11 -12.46 -28.36
C GLN A 169 15.20 -13.43 -28.82
N ALA A 170 15.01 -14.19 -29.90
CA ALA A 170 15.96 -15.23 -30.28
C ALA A 170 17.34 -14.66 -30.64
N VAL A 171 17.39 -13.47 -31.25
CA VAL A 171 18.62 -12.79 -31.65
C VAL A 171 19.49 -12.29 -30.50
N ILE A 172 19.01 -12.40 -29.25
CA ILE A 172 19.87 -12.13 -28.09
C ILE A 172 21.03 -13.13 -28.05
N GLU A 173 20.87 -14.35 -28.58
CA GLU A 173 21.98 -15.31 -28.70
C GLU A 173 23.11 -14.77 -29.56
N ASP A 174 22.77 -14.21 -30.73
CA ASP A 174 23.72 -13.60 -31.66
C ASP A 174 24.42 -12.38 -31.03
N LEU A 175 23.69 -11.59 -30.23
CA LEU A 175 24.28 -10.49 -29.46
C LEU A 175 25.27 -10.97 -28.42
N VAL A 176 24.92 -12.04 -27.69
CA VAL A 176 25.80 -12.61 -26.68
C VAL A 176 27.08 -13.16 -27.30
N GLU A 177 26.99 -13.78 -28.47
CA GLU A 177 28.16 -14.21 -29.23
C GLU A 177 29.01 -13.02 -29.68
N LYS A 178 28.38 -12.03 -30.35
CA LYS A 178 29.05 -10.82 -30.86
C LYS A 178 29.76 -10.02 -29.76
N TYR A 179 29.16 -9.96 -28.57
CA TYR A 179 29.65 -9.19 -27.42
C TYR A 179 30.17 -10.08 -26.28
N SER A 180 30.64 -11.29 -26.56
CA SER A 180 31.03 -12.29 -25.55
C SER A 180 31.96 -11.79 -24.43
N LYS A 181 32.84 -10.81 -24.72
CA LYS A 181 33.73 -10.18 -23.72
C LYS A 181 33.03 -9.15 -22.84
N ASP A 182 31.94 -8.54 -23.31
CA ASP A 182 31.20 -7.44 -22.69
C ASP A 182 29.81 -7.89 -22.16
N VAL A 183 29.58 -9.19 -22.04
CA VAL A 183 28.32 -9.78 -21.56
C VAL A 183 28.48 -10.37 -20.16
N PHE A 184 27.42 -10.29 -19.37
CA PHE A 184 27.19 -11.19 -18.25
C PHE A 184 25.80 -11.81 -18.30
N GLU A 185 25.65 -12.95 -17.64
CA GLU A 185 24.36 -13.61 -17.46
C GLU A 185 23.85 -13.38 -16.03
N PHE A 186 22.58 -13.02 -15.91
CA PHE A 186 21.91 -13.02 -14.61
C PHE A 186 21.75 -14.46 -14.11
N GLY A 187 21.93 -14.65 -12.80
CA GLY A 187 21.75 -15.96 -12.16
C GLY A 187 20.33 -16.50 -12.25
N GLU A 188 20.18 -17.80 -11.99
CA GLU A 188 18.90 -18.53 -12.03
C GLU A 188 17.81 -17.93 -11.12
N ASN A 189 18.22 -17.23 -10.07
CA ASN A 189 17.35 -16.52 -9.13
C ASN A 189 16.72 -15.23 -9.70
N CYS A 190 17.13 -14.78 -10.88
CA CYS A 190 16.54 -13.63 -11.58
C CYS A 190 15.53 -14.08 -12.65
N ASN A 191 14.54 -13.22 -12.93
CA ASN A 191 13.55 -13.43 -13.99
C ASN A 191 12.86 -14.81 -13.90
N ILE A 192 12.30 -15.18 -12.74
CA ILE A 192 11.62 -16.48 -12.58
C ILE A 192 10.35 -16.49 -13.46
N ARG A 193 10.38 -17.18 -14.60
CA ARG A 193 9.30 -17.23 -15.59
C ARG A 193 8.45 -18.48 -15.47
N GLU A 194 7.13 -18.37 -15.67
CA GLU A 194 6.18 -19.50 -15.68
C GLU A 194 6.57 -20.61 -16.69
N LEU A 195 7.27 -20.26 -17.78
CA LEU A 195 7.77 -21.24 -18.76
C LEU A 195 8.81 -22.21 -18.20
N ARG A 196 9.58 -21.81 -17.17
CA ARG A 196 10.55 -22.70 -16.51
C ARG A 196 9.89 -23.94 -15.93
N PHE A 197 8.59 -23.86 -15.66
CA PHE A 197 7.80 -24.86 -14.97
C PHE A 197 7.01 -25.77 -15.92
N ASN A 198 6.65 -25.26 -17.11
CA ASN A 198 5.90 -26.01 -18.13
C ASN A 198 6.79 -26.90 -19.02
N ALA A 199 8.10 -26.95 -18.79
CA ALA A 199 9.03 -27.79 -19.53
C ALA A 199 8.92 -29.28 -19.10
N ASN A 200 7.76 -29.92 -19.31
CA ASN A 200 7.43 -31.37 -19.31
C ASN A 200 8.13 -32.37 -18.36
N LYS A 201 8.93 -31.97 -17.37
CA LYS A 201 9.74 -32.85 -16.51
C LYS A 201 10.05 -32.29 -15.12
N LEU A 202 9.36 -31.26 -14.66
CA LEU A 202 9.55 -30.82 -13.28
C LEU A 202 8.69 -31.64 -12.33
N ASP A 203 9.34 -32.62 -11.70
CA ASP A 203 8.92 -33.15 -10.41
C ASP A 203 8.71 -31.97 -9.46
N GLU A 204 7.46 -31.70 -9.10
CA GLU A 204 7.06 -30.60 -8.24
C GLU A 204 7.83 -30.60 -6.91
N ASN A 205 8.27 -31.78 -6.43
CA ASN A 205 9.08 -31.91 -5.23
C ASN A 205 10.51 -31.41 -5.44
N LYS A 206 11.16 -31.80 -6.55
CA LYS A 206 12.50 -31.29 -6.90
C LYS A 206 12.47 -29.79 -7.15
N PHE A 207 11.38 -29.28 -7.72
CA PHE A 207 11.18 -27.85 -7.88
C PHE A 207 11.11 -27.13 -6.53
N ALA A 208 10.21 -27.59 -5.67
CA ALA A 208 9.97 -26.98 -4.38
C ALA A 208 11.21 -27.00 -3.48
N ALA A 209 12.06 -28.03 -3.61
CA ALA A 209 13.33 -28.14 -2.91
C ALA A 209 14.34 -27.02 -3.25
N ASN A 210 14.20 -26.36 -4.42
CA ASN A 210 15.08 -25.24 -4.77
C ASN A 210 14.70 -23.93 -4.06
N PHE A 211 13.51 -23.84 -3.45
CA PHE A 211 13.03 -22.66 -2.75
C PHE A 211 13.33 -22.74 -1.26
N VAL A 212 14.14 -21.81 -0.77
CA VAL A 212 14.47 -21.70 0.66
C VAL A 212 14.11 -20.30 1.15
N ILE A 213 13.59 -20.20 2.37
CA ILE A 213 13.31 -18.91 3.00
C ILE A 213 14.32 -18.72 4.12
N ILE A 214 15.11 -17.66 4.03
CA ILE A 214 16.11 -17.27 5.04
C ILE A 214 15.91 -15.78 5.30
N ASP A 215 15.71 -15.41 6.57
CA ASP A 215 15.51 -14.02 7.00
C ASP A 215 14.45 -13.26 6.18
N ASN A 216 13.29 -13.90 5.95
CA ASN A 216 12.18 -13.37 5.13
C ASN A 216 12.55 -13.10 3.65
N ASN A 217 13.70 -13.59 3.16
CA ASN A 217 14.05 -13.55 1.75
C ASN A 217 13.82 -14.93 1.12
N ILE A 218 13.31 -14.92 -0.12
CA ILE A 218 13.11 -16.14 -0.90
C ILE A 218 14.36 -16.37 -1.74
N TYR A 219 14.97 -17.54 -1.58
CA TYR A 219 16.10 -17.99 -2.37
C TYR A 219 15.63 -19.02 -3.39
N TYR A 220 16.25 -19.00 -4.56
CA TYR A 220 16.15 -20.04 -5.59
C TYR A 220 17.56 -20.48 -5.96
N LYS A 221 17.88 -21.77 -5.76
CA LYS A 221 19.21 -22.35 -6.04
C LYS A 221 20.38 -21.52 -5.45
N GLY A 222 20.22 -21.10 -4.19
CA GLY A 222 21.24 -20.36 -3.44
C GLY A 222 21.30 -18.85 -3.69
N GLY A 223 20.57 -18.31 -4.67
CA GLY A 223 20.48 -16.86 -4.91
C GLY A 223 19.14 -16.27 -4.46
N ILE A 224 19.14 -15.03 -3.93
CA ILE A 224 17.90 -14.32 -3.56
C ILE A 224 17.09 -14.01 -4.81
N ILE A 225 15.80 -14.34 -4.83
CA ILE A 225 14.92 -14.02 -5.95
C ILE A 225 14.75 -12.51 -6.06
N THR A 226 15.11 -11.96 -7.22
CA THR A 226 14.95 -10.52 -7.51
C THR A 226 13.56 -10.20 -8.03
N ASN A 227 13.05 -11.01 -8.96
CA ASN A 227 11.77 -10.77 -9.63
C ASN A 227 11.12 -12.05 -10.14
N LEU A 228 9.79 -12.03 -10.17
CA LEU A 228 8.95 -13.02 -10.85
C LEU A 228 8.42 -12.40 -12.13
N HIS A 229 8.57 -13.11 -13.24
CA HIS A 229 7.98 -12.74 -14.53
C HIS A 229 6.82 -13.72 -14.77
N VAL A 230 5.72 -13.45 -14.06
CA VAL A 230 4.54 -14.32 -13.97
C VAL A 230 3.28 -13.47 -13.97
N VAL A 231 2.35 -13.82 -14.83
CA VAL A 231 1.04 -13.16 -14.90
C VAL A 231 0.09 -13.80 -13.90
N PHE A 232 -0.03 -13.23 -12.71
CA PHE A 232 -0.98 -13.69 -11.70
C PHE A 232 -2.44 -13.45 -12.13
N LYS A 233 -3.27 -14.48 -12.02
CA LYS A 233 -4.67 -14.47 -12.43
C LYS A 233 -5.59 -14.66 -11.23
N LYS A 234 -6.86 -14.24 -11.36
CA LYS A 234 -7.89 -14.45 -10.34
C LYS A 234 -8.06 -15.93 -9.97
N LYS A 235 -8.02 -16.82 -10.98
CA LYS A 235 -7.91 -18.26 -10.78
C LYS A 235 -6.45 -18.66 -10.99
N MET A 236 -5.71 -18.81 -9.90
CA MET A 236 -4.29 -19.18 -9.92
C MET A 236 -4.13 -20.67 -10.30
N ASN A 237 -3.06 -20.99 -11.04
CA ASN A 237 -2.62 -22.37 -11.21
C ASN A 237 -1.71 -22.82 -10.05
N SER A 238 -1.23 -24.06 -10.08
CA SER A 238 -0.39 -24.65 -9.01
C SER A 238 0.87 -23.81 -8.75
N ILE A 239 1.56 -23.38 -9.80
CA ILE A 239 2.77 -22.57 -9.74
C ILE A 239 2.50 -21.21 -9.10
N GLN A 240 1.48 -20.51 -9.58
CA GLN A 240 1.09 -19.20 -9.05
C GLN A 240 0.71 -19.32 -7.57
N SER A 241 -0.05 -20.35 -7.21
CA SER A 241 -0.44 -20.63 -5.83
C SER A 241 0.77 -20.92 -4.94
N TYR A 242 1.73 -21.70 -5.44
CA TYR A 242 2.98 -21.99 -4.74
C TYR A 242 3.81 -20.72 -4.49
N LEU A 243 3.98 -19.87 -5.51
CA LEU A 243 4.69 -18.60 -5.37
C LEU A 243 4.00 -17.68 -4.36
N MET A 244 2.66 -17.63 -4.33
CA MET A 244 1.91 -16.90 -3.32
C MET A 244 2.15 -17.42 -1.91
N ILE A 245 2.21 -18.75 -1.72
CA ILE A 245 2.57 -19.36 -0.42
C ILE A 245 3.97 -18.92 0.00
N LYS A 246 4.95 -18.92 -0.91
CA LYS A 246 6.32 -18.48 -0.60
C LYS A 246 6.41 -17.00 -0.24
N LEU A 247 5.65 -16.14 -0.93
CA LEU A 247 5.53 -14.72 -0.56
C LEU A 247 4.97 -14.56 0.86
N ARG A 248 3.91 -15.29 1.22
CA ARG A 248 3.30 -15.24 2.57
C ARG A 248 4.25 -15.73 3.65
N GLN A 249 4.88 -16.89 3.43
CA GLN A 249 5.87 -17.46 4.36
C GLN A 249 7.06 -16.51 4.59
N SER A 250 7.38 -15.70 3.57
CA SER A 250 8.44 -14.68 3.63
C SER A 250 7.95 -13.30 4.09
N LYS A 251 6.69 -13.21 4.55
CA LYS A 251 6.05 -11.97 5.02
C LYS A 251 6.11 -10.82 4.00
N LYS A 252 6.07 -11.14 2.70
CA LYS A 252 6.12 -10.19 1.56
C LYS A 252 4.72 -9.62 1.26
N TYR A 253 4.04 -9.11 2.29
CA TYR A 253 2.65 -8.66 2.16
C TYR A 253 2.49 -7.46 1.20
N LYS A 254 3.51 -6.61 1.08
CA LYS A 254 3.51 -5.45 0.18
C LYS A 254 3.42 -5.88 -1.28
N GLU A 255 4.17 -6.91 -1.64
CA GLU A 255 4.13 -7.56 -2.95
C GLU A 255 2.79 -8.27 -3.17
N ILE A 256 2.30 -9.01 -2.17
CA ILE A 256 1.02 -9.72 -2.23
C ILE A 256 -0.13 -8.76 -2.53
N ILE A 257 -0.28 -7.68 -1.75
CA ILE A 257 -1.38 -6.73 -1.97
C ILE A 257 -1.21 -5.97 -3.29
N SER A 258 0.01 -5.73 -3.77
CA SER A 258 0.28 -5.13 -5.08
C SER A 258 -0.12 -6.06 -6.24
N ILE A 259 0.11 -7.37 -6.10
CA ILE A 259 -0.39 -8.39 -7.04
C ILE A 259 -1.92 -8.39 -7.05
N PHE A 260 -2.55 -8.41 -5.88
CA PHE A 260 -4.01 -8.44 -5.78
C PHE A 260 -4.66 -7.14 -6.23
N ARG A 261 -4.00 -6.00 -6.08
CA ARG A 261 -4.42 -4.75 -6.73
C ARG A 261 -4.45 -4.91 -8.25
N GLY A 262 -3.44 -5.52 -8.86
CA GLY A 262 -3.43 -5.80 -10.30
C GLY A 262 -4.54 -6.76 -10.73
N ILE A 263 -4.76 -7.84 -9.98
CA ILE A 263 -5.82 -8.84 -10.25
C ILE A 263 -7.21 -8.22 -10.15
N ASN A 264 -7.46 -7.46 -9.09
CA ASN A 264 -8.79 -6.90 -8.78
C ASN A 264 -9.04 -5.58 -9.51
N LYS A 265 -8.02 -4.97 -10.11
CA LYS A 265 -8.06 -3.66 -10.78
C LYS A 265 -8.37 -2.48 -9.86
N LYS A 266 -8.52 -2.74 -8.55
CA LYS A 266 -8.74 -1.79 -7.46
C LYS A 266 -8.23 -2.40 -6.16
N TRP A 267 -8.04 -1.56 -5.15
CA TRP A 267 -7.79 -2.01 -3.79
C TRP A 267 -9.10 -2.47 -3.17
N LEU A 268 -9.18 -3.77 -2.91
CA LEU A 268 -10.38 -4.40 -2.41
C LEU A 268 -10.34 -4.48 -0.88
N ILE A 269 -11.23 -3.75 -0.23
CA ILE A 269 -11.43 -3.82 1.22
C ILE A 269 -12.62 -4.75 1.48
N HIS A 270 -12.39 -5.82 2.23
CA HIS A 270 -13.47 -6.70 2.70
C HIS A 270 -14.00 -6.22 4.04
N ILE A 271 -15.32 -6.08 4.12
CA ILE A 271 -16.03 -5.82 5.37
C ILE A 271 -16.90 -7.05 5.70
N PRO A 272 -16.86 -7.56 6.94
CA PRO A 272 -17.72 -8.67 7.36
C PRO A 272 -19.20 -8.34 7.16
N LYS A 273 -19.94 -9.24 6.51
CA LYS A 273 -21.40 -9.14 6.42
C LYS A 273 -22.00 -9.21 7.83
N GLN A 274 -23.00 -8.35 8.09
CA GLN A 274 -23.69 -8.29 9.37
C GLN A 274 -25.20 -8.52 9.18
N PRO A 275 -25.91 -9.13 10.15
CA PRO A 275 -25.35 -9.75 11.37
C PRO A 275 -24.49 -10.97 11.05
N THR A 276 -23.48 -11.24 11.87
CA THR A 276 -22.70 -12.48 11.81
C THR A 276 -23.42 -13.62 12.51
N SER A 277 -23.07 -14.86 12.16
CA SER A 277 -23.57 -16.07 12.86
C SER A 277 -23.10 -16.11 14.32
N ASP A 278 -21.88 -15.67 14.57
CA ASP A 278 -21.32 -15.57 15.92
C ASP A 278 -21.69 -14.24 16.57
N LYS A 279 -22.33 -14.33 17.75
CA LYS A 279 -22.76 -13.18 18.56
C LYS A 279 -21.59 -12.33 19.03
N LEU A 280 -20.40 -12.92 19.24
CA LEU A 280 -19.20 -12.18 19.65
C LEU A 280 -18.86 -11.10 18.61
N PHE A 281 -19.05 -11.39 17.32
CA PHE A 281 -18.62 -10.52 16.22
C PHE A 281 -19.70 -9.58 15.69
N LEU A 282 -20.88 -9.54 16.34
CA LEU A 282 -21.95 -8.60 15.98
C LEU A 282 -21.43 -7.16 15.99
N HIS A 283 -21.80 -6.41 14.95
CA HIS A 283 -21.35 -5.04 14.76
C HIS A 283 -22.41 -4.21 14.04
N LYS A 284 -22.51 -2.93 14.41
CA LYS A 284 -23.50 -1.99 13.84
C LYS A 284 -23.09 -1.40 12.48
N ASN A 285 -21.91 -1.76 11.99
CA ASN A 285 -21.26 -1.13 10.82
C ASN A 285 -21.07 0.39 10.94
N ASP A 286 -20.92 0.89 12.17
CA ASP A 286 -20.48 2.26 12.45
C ASP A 286 -18.94 2.36 12.39
N ARG A 287 -18.36 3.48 12.85
CA ARG A 287 -16.90 3.60 13.06
C ARG A 287 -16.09 3.38 11.78
N PHE A 288 -15.00 2.60 11.84
CA PHE A 288 -14.14 2.32 10.68
C PHE A 288 -14.90 1.79 9.49
N ARG A 289 -15.89 0.91 9.69
CA ARG A 289 -16.62 0.32 8.58
C ARG A 289 -17.36 1.38 7.78
N GLN A 290 -17.93 2.38 8.47
CA GLN A 290 -18.50 3.57 7.81
C GLN A 290 -17.42 4.40 7.11
N LEU A 291 -16.27 4.65 7.75
CA LEU A 291 -15.14 5.36 7.13
C LEU A 291 -14.62 4.66 5.86
N ALA A 292 -14.55 3.32 5.85
CA ALA A 292 -14.11 2.53 4.71
C ALA A 292 -15.05 2.71 3.50
N PHE A 293 -16.37 2.72 3.72
CA PHE A 293 -17.30 3.08 2.64
C PHE A 293 -17.02 4.48 2.10
N MET A 294 -16.77 5.46 2.97
CA MET A 294 -16.43 6.83 2.55
C MET A 294 -15.10 6.91 1.79
N MET A 295 -14.08 6.15 2.19
CA MET A 295 -12.83 6.01 1.43
C MET A 295 -13.10 5.57 -0.01
N SER A 296 -14.00 4.59 -0.22
CA SER A 296 -14.34 4.11 -1.58
C SER A 296 -15.16 5.11 -2.40
N MET A 297 -15.99 5.93 -1.75
CA MET A 297 -16.71 7.01 -2.44
C MET A 297 -15.76 8.12 -2.89
N ASN A 298 -14.75 8.43 -2.08
CA ASN A 298 -13.79 9.51 -2.35
C ASN A 298 -12.56 9.05 -3.16
N ASN A 299 -12.41 7.75 -3.41
CA ASN A 299 -11.29 7.21 -4.17
C ASN A 299 -11.73 6.11 -5.14
N LYS A 300 -11.61 6.40 -6.45
CA LYS A 300 -12.01 5.48 -7.54
C LYS A 300 -11.19 4.19 -7.59
N ASP A 301 -10.00 4.19 -7.00
CA ASP A 301 -9.07 3.06 -6.93
C ASP A 301 -9.36 2.12 -5.75
N VAL A 302 -10.37 2.42 -4.95
CA VAL A 302 -10.80 1.60 -3.80
C VAL A 302 -12.18 1.03 -4.07
N GLU A 303 -12.39 -0.21 -3.65
CA GLU A 303 -13.66 -0.92 -3.72
C GLU A 303 -13.95 -1.62 -2.39
N ILE A 304 -15.20 -1.55 -1.94
CA ILE A 304 -15.68 -2.31 -0.80
C ILE A 304 -16.43 -3.53 -1.29
N SER A 305 -16.11 -4.70 -0.74
CA SER A 305 -16.98 -5.86 -0.83
C SER A 305 -17.37 -6.36 0.56
N THR A 306 -18.56 -6.93 0.66
CA THR A 306 -18.98 -7.63 1.88
C THR A 306 -18.66 -9.11 1.77
N ASN A 307 -18.22 -9.72 2.86
CA ASN A 307 -17.83 -11.12 2.89
C ASN A 307 -18.43 -11.82 4.13
N SER A 308 -19.10 -12.95 3.92
CA SER A 308 -19.72 -13.75 4.98
C SER A 308 -18.77 -14.79 5.61
N GLU A 309 -17.59 -14.99 5.04
CA GLU A 309 -16.59 -15.99 5.44
C GLU A 309 -15.51 -15.41 6.37
N THR A 310 -15.64 -14.15 6.79
CA THR A 310 -14.68 -13.49 7.68
C THR A 310 -15.40 -12.66 8.74
N PHE A 311 -14.81 -12.60 9.93
CA PHE A 311 -15.28 -11.76 11.02
C PHE A 311 -14.52 -10.43 11.16
N HIS A 312 -13.45 -10.24 10.39
CA HIS A 312 -12.55 -9.08 10.42
C HIS A 312 -12.56 -8.28 9.12
N CYS A 313 -12.16 -7.01 9.20
CA CYS A 313 -11.95 -6.19 8.01
C CYS A 313 -10.57 -6.46 7.41
N TRP A 314 -10.48 -6.46 6.08
CA TRP A 314 -9.23 -6.75 5.37
C TRP A 314 -8.96 -5.79 4.24
N LEU A 315 -7.71 -5.47 4.01
CA LEU A 315 -7.22 -5.21 2.65
C LEU A 315 -6.86 -6.57 2.05
N HIS A 316 -7.70 -7.02 1.13
CA HIS A 316 -7.63 -8.38 0.62
C HIS A 316 -6.29 -8.65 -0.10
N PRO A 317 -5.63 -9.80 0.13
CA PRO A 317 -6.05 -10.90 1.00
C PRO A 317 -5.30 -10.98 2.34
N ASP A 318 -4.35 -10.09 2.61
CA ASP A 318 -3.22 -10.42 3.51
C ASP A 318 -3.01 -9.43 4.67
N VAL A 319 -3.64 -8.26 4.61
CA VAL A 319 -3.49 -7.20 5.61
C VAL A 319 -4.82 -7.02 6.34
N LEU A 320 -4.79 -7.24 7.65
CA LEU A 320 -5.97 -7.17 8.51
C LEU A 320 -6.12 -5.76 9.09
N PHE A 321 -7.31 -5.18 8.94
CA PHE A 321 -7.71 -3.91 9.55
C PHE A 321 -8.41 -4.18 10.88
N TYR A 322 -7.64 -4.16 11.98
CA TYR A 322 -8.16 -4.54 13.29
C TYR A 322 -8.94 -3.37 13.92
N ASP A 323 -10.26 -3.40 13.74
CA ASP A 323 -11.20 -2.36 14.16
C ASP A 323 -11.80 -2.59 15.56
N ARG A 324 -11.37 -3.62 16.29
CA ARG A 324 -11.90 -4.02 17.60
C ARG A 324 -11.15 -3.39 18.78
N PRO A 325 -11.81 -3.17 19.93
CA PRO A 325 -11.27 -2.40 21.06
C PRO A 325 -10.18 -3.13 21.87
N SER A 326 -10.13 -4.45 21.82
CA SER A 326 -9.17 -5.33 22.51
C SER A 326 -8.92 -6.58 21.68
N LEU A 327 -8.01 -7.46 22.12
CA LEU A 327 -7.71 -8.73 21.46
C LEU A 327 -8.75 -9.84 21.68
N ASP A 328 -9.85 -9.57 22.39
CA ASP A 328 -10.89 -10.59 22.70
C ASP A 328 -11.57 -11.16 21.45
N TRP A 329 -11.46 -10.45 20.32
CA TRP A 329 -11.98 -10.87 19.02
C TRP A 329 -10.96 -11.58 18.15
N CYS A 330 -9.72 -11.78 18.61
CA CYS A 330 -8.73 -12.50 17.81
C CYS A 330 -9.12 -13.97 17.62
N ASN A 331 -9.08 -14.42 16.36
CA ASN A 331 -9.34 -15.80 15.98
C ASN A 331 -8.24 -16.31 15.02
N SER A 332 -8.43 -17.50 14.45
CA SER A 332 -7.50 -18.10 13.50
C SER A 332 -7.29 -17.27 12.23
N GLU A 333 -8.25 -16.42 11.84
CA GLU A 333 -8.07 -15.53 10.68
C GLU A 333 -6.97 -14.50 10.97
N VAL A 334 -6.91 -13.93 12.19
CA VAL A 334 -5.86 -12.99 12.58
C VAL A 334 -4.48 -13.63 12.47
N ALA A 335 -4.35 -14.89 12.88
CA ALA A 335 -3.11 -15.65 12.78
C ALA A 335 -2.66 -15.91 11.33
N GLY A 336 -3.60 -15.90 10.37
CA GLY A 336 -3.30 -16.05 8.94
C GLY A 336 -2.89 -14.75 8.23
N SER A 337 -2.94 -13.60 8.91
CA SER A 337 -2.55 -12.31 8.32
C SER A 337 -1.03 -12.11 8.33
N SER A 338 -0.51 -11.44 7.30
CA SER A 338 0.91 -11.06 7.27
C SER A 338 1.18 -9.74 7.98
N LEU A 339 0.16 -8.89 8.11
CA LEU A 339 0.21 -7.61 8.81
C LEU A 339 -1.14 -7.31 9.48
N VAL A 340 -1.11 -6.92 10.74
CA VAL A 340 -2.27 -6.42 11.50
C VAL A 340 -2.12 -4.92 11.74
N LEU A 341 -3.02 -4.13 11.18
CA LEU A 341 -3.12 -2.69 11.45
C LEU A 341 -4.02 -2.44 12.67
N LEU A 342 -3.45 -1.89 13.73
CA LEU A 342 -4.11 -1.66 15.02
C LEU A 342 -4.79 -0.29 15.05
N GLY A 343 -6.08 -0.27 14.70
CA GLY A 343 -6.88 0.95 14.70
C GLY A 343 -7.26 1.39 16.11
N ASN A 344 -7.81 0.48 16.92
CA ASN A 344 -8.28 0.78 18.28
C ASN A 344 -7.27 0.43 19.39
N CYS A 345 -6.51 -0.65 19.18
CA CYS A 345 -5.54 -1.18 20.13
C CYS A 345 -4.24 -0.36 20.19
N CYS A 346 -3.43 -0.60 21.22
CA CYS A 346 -2.12 0.01 21.40
C CYS A 346 -1.01 -0.92 20.89
N ASP A 347 -0.17 -0.44 19.99
CA ASP A 347 0.93 -1.27 19.47
C ASP A 347 1.97 -1.65 20.54
N GLU A 348 2.11 -0.86 21.61
CA GLU A 348 3.00 -1.15 22.74
C GLU A 348 2.51 -2.31 23.63
N ILE A 349 1.19 -2.54 23.68
CA ILE A 349 0.55 -3.53 24.53
C ILE A 349 0.05 -4.70 23.67
N GLU A 350 -1.10 -4.51 23.00
CA GLU A 350 -1.71 -5.55 22.17
C GLU A 350 -0.82 -5.89 20.97
N GLY A 351 -0.18 -4.90 20.35
CA GLY A 351 0.77 -5.16 19.26
C GLY A 351 1.96 -6.01 19.70
N LYS A 352 2.49 -5.77 20.90
CA LYS A 352 3.56 -6.60 21.48
C LYS A 352 3.09 -8.04 21.70
N GLN A 353 1.86 -8.26 22.18
CA GLN A 353 1.29 -9.60 22.36
C GLN A 353 1.18 -10.35 21.03
N LEU A 354 0.70 -9.68 19.97
CA LEU A 354 0.60 -10.28 18.64
C LEU A 354 1.99 -10.55 18.01
N ARG A 355 2.98 -9.68 18.24
CA ARG A 355 4.36 -9.93 17.81
C ARG A 355 4.99 -11.14 18.49
N ASN A 356 4.67 -11.39 19.75
CA ASN A 356 5.17 -12.57 20.48
C ASN A 356 4.71 -13.90 19.87
N ILE A 357 3.58 -13.90 19.14
CA ILE A 357 3.11 -15.06 18.37
C ILE A 357 3.51 -15.02 16.89
N GLY A 358 4.44 -14.13 16.51
CA GLY A 358 5.06 -14.09 15.19
C GLY A 358 4.40 -13.17 14.16
N LEU A 359 3.31 -12.47 14.52
CA LEU A 359 2.61 -11.54 13.63
C LEU A 359 3.34 -10.20 13.51
N GLN A 360 3.19 -9.53 12.36
CA GLN A 360 3.60 -8.14 12.23
C GLN A 360 2.44 -7.22 12.61
N THR A 361 2.71 -6.20 13.42
CA THR A 361 1.70 -5.21 13.80
C THR A 361 2.21 -3.81 13.59
N ARG A 362 1.28 -2.88 13.34
CA ARG A 362 1.57 -1.44 13.26
C ARG A 362 0.43 -0.63 13.83
N ASN A 363 0.78 0.52 14.42
CA ASN A 363 -0.19 1.58 14.65
C ASN A 363 -0.80 2.03 13.31
N TRP A 364 -2.08 2.38 13.35
CA TRP A 364 -2.83 2.82 12.19
C TRP A 364 -3.72 4.02 12.55
N ILE A 365 -4.53 4.47 11.59
CA ILE A 365 -5.46 5.58 11.77
C ILE A 365 -6.55 5.25 12.81
N PHE A 366 -7.26 6.28 13.23
CA PHE A 366 -8.40 6.15 14.12
C PHE A 366 -9.51 7.13 13.74
N TRP A 367 -10.74 6.86 14.17
CA TRP A 367 -11.95 7.43 13.56
C TRP A 367 -12.97 7.92 14.60
N PRO A 368 -13.86 8.86 14.23
CA PRO A 368 -15.06 9.20 15.00
C PRO A 368 -16.00 8.01 15.22
N GLN A 369 -16.98 8.15 16.13
CA GLN A 369 -17.98 7.10 16.30
C GLN A 369 -18.86 6.97 15.04
N ASN A 370 -19.21 8.10 14.43
CA ASN A 370 -19.98 8.19 13.19
C ASN A 370 -19.29 9.12 12.18
N PRO A 371 -18.24 8.66 11.46
CA PRO A 371 -17.49 9.47 10.49
C PRO A 371 -18.36 10.18 9.46
N LEU A 372 -19.40 9.51 8.93
CA LEU A 372 -20.29 10.09 7.91
C LEU A 372 -21.06 11.30 8.45
N VAL A 373 -21.52 11.22 9.70
CA VAL A 373 -22.29 12.30 10.30
C VAL A 373 -21.37 13.49 10.61
N VAL A 374 -20.16 13.21 11.09
CA VAL A 374 -19.14 14.25 11.32
C VAL A 374 -18.83 14.99 10.03
N GLU A 375 -18.48 14.28 8.95
CA GLU A 375 -18.08 14.93 7.69
C GLU A 375 -19.25 15.68 7.02
N LYS A 376 -20.47 15.12 7.03
CA LYS A 376 -21.66 15.84 6.56
C LYS A 376 -21.90 17.15 7.33
N MET A 377 -21.57 17.17 8.62
CA MET A 377 -21.68 18.37 9.44
C MET A 377 -20.51 19.35 9.24
N LEU A 378 -19.37 18.89 8.72
CA LEU A 378 -18.25 19.73 8.32
C LEU A 378 -18.54 20.48 7.01
N GLU A 379 -19.28 19.88 6.07
CA GLU A 379 -19.67 20.53 4.81
C GLU A 379 -20.43 21.85 5.02
N THR A 380 -21.23 21.92 6.07
CA THR A 380 -22.03 23.11 6.43
C THR A 380 -21.45 23.86 7.63
N TYR A 381 -20.25 23.49 8.08
CA TYR A 381 -19.63 24.10 9.25
C TYR A 381 -19.09 25.49 8.93
N GLN A 382 -19.64 26.48 9.62
CA GLN A 382 -19.05 27.82 9.73
C GLN A 382 -18.45 27.96 11.12
N GLU A 383 -17.26 28.55 11.19
CA GLU A 383 -16.64 28.87 12.47
C GLU A 383 -17.57 29.81 13.25
N LYS A 384 -17.95 29.37 14.45
CA LYS A 384 -18.79 30.14 15.38
C LYS A 384 -17.92 30.71 16.49
N GLU A 385 -18.39 31.78 17.10
CA GLU A 385 -17.89 32.19 18.39
C GLU A 385 -18.03 31.04 19.40
N ARG A 386 -16.94 30.78 20.14
CA ARG A 386 -16.87 29.65 21.09
C ARG A 386 -17.14 30.17 22.50
N ASP A 387 -18.41 30.14 22.89
CA ASP A 387 -18.92 30.64 24.17
C ASP A 387 -18.96 29.60 25.29
N ILE A 388 -18.60 28.34 24.98
CA ILE A 388 -18.45 27.27 25.97
C ILE A 388 -16.96 27.05 26.22
N ASP A 389 -16.45 27.35 27.41
CA ASP A 389 -15.03 27.14 27.69
C ASP A 389 -14.68 25.65 27.74
N VAL A 390 -15.38 24.88 28.58
CA VAL A 390 -15.14 23.43 28.73
C VAL A 390 -16.43 22.64 28.58
N LEU A 391 -16.45 21.78 27.56
CA LEU A 391 -17.51 20.81 27.32
C LEU A 391 -17.13 19.44 27.89
N PHE A 392 -18.07 18.77 28.54
CA PHE A 392 -17.97 17.35 28.83
C PHE A 392 -19.22 16.63 28.34
N ILE A 393 -18.99 15.55 27.59
CA ILE A 393 -20.06 14.67 27.11
C ILE A 393 -19.81 13.26 27.63
N GLY A 394 -20.69 12.78 28.49
CA GLY A 394 -20.64 11.43 29.02
C GLY A 394 -21.06 11.32 30.49
N ASN A 395 -20.75 10.18 31.09
CA ASN A 395 -21.00 9.93 32.50
C ASN A 395 -19.90 10.58 33.36
N GLU A 396 -20.28 11.46 34.28
CA GLU A 396 -19.36 12.14 35.21
C GLU A 396 -18.60 11.17 36.12
N GLU A 397 -19.14 9.98 36.38
CA GLU A 397 -18.44 8.95 37.16
C GLU A 397 -17.11 8.52 36.53
N LEU A 398 -16.95 8.73 35.22
CA LEU A 398 -15.71 8.45 34.48
C LEU A 398 -14.65 9.56 34.66
N LEU A 399 -15.00 10.70 35.25
CA LEU A 399 -14.03 11.76 35.52
C LEU A 399 -13.05 11.32 36.62
N PRO A 400 -11.74 11.61 36.47
CA PRO A 400 -10.77 11.37 37.53
C PRO A 400 -11.15 12.11 38.81
N LYS A 401 -11.30 11.37 39.92
CA LYS A 401 -11.84 11.89 41.18
C LYS A 401 -13.18 12.62 40.97
N HIS A 402 -14.15 11.98 40.32
CA HIS A 402 -15.46 12.57 39.98
C HIS A 402 -16.19 13.26 41.14
N ARG A 403 -15.95 12.88 42.41
CA ARG A 403 -16.52 13.53 43.59
C ARG A 403 -15.89 14.90 43.93
N ASP A 404 -14.80 15.28 43.26
CA ASP A 404 -14.17 16.59 43.43
C ASP A 404 -15.06 17.67 42.78
N LYS A 405 -15.63 18.53 43.63
CA LYS A 405 -16.51 19.65 43.25
C LYS A 405 -15.84 20.68 42.33
N ARG A 406 -14.53 20.59 42.07
CA ARG A 406 -13.87 21.41 41.04
C ARG A 406 -14.36 21.10 39.63
N TRP A 407 -14.76 19.86 39.35
CA TRP A 407 -15.26 19.51 38.01
C TRP A 407 -16.49 20.33 37.63
N SER A 408 -17.44 20.51 38.55
CA SER A 408 -18.64 21.32 38.31
C SER A 408 -18.36 22.83 38.18
N LYS A 409 -17.20 23.29 38.63
CA LYS A 409 -16.74 24.67 38.41
C LYS A 409 -16.03 24.85 37.07
N ILE A 410 -15.28 23.84 36.63
CA ILE A 410 -14.48 23.91 35.40
C ILE A 410 -15.33 23.58 34.17
N ILE A 411 -16.22 22.60 34.27
CA ILE A 411 -17.08 22.17 33.15
C ILE A 411 -18.21 23.17 32.99
N THR A 412 -18.09 24.04 32.00
CA THR A 412 -19.11 25.05 31.64
C THR A 412 -20.37 24.39 31.08
N LYS A 413 -20.22 23.29 30.34
CA LYS A 413 -21.35 22.54 29.78
C LYS A 413 -21.17 21.04 29.92
N HIS A 414 -22.15 20.39 30.54
CA HIS A 414 -22.24 18.93 30.62
C HIS A 414 -23.44 18.39 29.81
N ILE A 415 -23.22 17.29 29.10
CA ILE A 415 -24.25 16.55 28.36
C ILE A 415 -24.08 15.05 28.66
N LYS A 416 -25.14 14.38 29.11
CA LYS A 416 -25.06 12.95 29.47
C LYS A 416 -24.75 12.04 28.28
N SER A 417 -25.28 12.34 27.10
CA SER A 417 -25.04 11.58 25.88
C SER A 417 -25.20 12.46 24.64
N ILE A 418 -24.45 12.13 23.58
CA ILE A 418 -24.69 12.71 22.26
C ILE A 418 -25.92 12.05 21.65
N ASN A 419 -26.98 12.85 21.46
CA ASN A 419 -27.82 12.69 20.28
C ASN A 419 -27.15 13.52 19.16
N PHE A 420 -26.69 12.87 18.10
CA PHE A 420 -25.72 13.45 17.14
C PHE A 420 -26.14 14.81 16.58
N LYS A 421 -27.44 15.09 16.41
CA LYS A 421 -27.91 16.42 15.97
C LYS A 421 -27.73 17.52 17.02
N GLY A 422 -27.99 17.23 18.30
CA GLY A 422 -27.92 18.24 19.37
C GLY A 422 -26.52 18.37 19.99
N GLY A 423 -25.80 17.25 20.14
CA GLY A 423 -24.49 17.22 20.78
C GLY A 423 -23.40 17.94 19.97
N VAL A 424 -23.46 17.87 18.64
CA VAL A 424 -22.48 18.52 17.77
C VAL A 424 -22.58 20.04 17.83
N GLU A 425 -23.77 20.61 18.05
CA GLU A 425 -23.91 22.06 18.19
C GLU A 425 -23.13 22.59 19.40
N TYR A 426 -23.12 21.85 20.51
CA TYR A 426 -22.30 22.20 21.66
C TYR A 426 -20.81 22.03 21.36
N ILE A 427 -20.40 20.98 20.65
CA ILE A 427 -19.00 20.82 20.20
C ILE A 427 -18.56 22.05 19.40
N LYS A 428 -19.35 22.48 18.41
CA LYS A 428 -19.03 23.64 17.56
C LYS A 428 -18.82 24.95 18.33
N ARG A 429 -19.46 25.10 19.49
CA ARG A 429 -19.39 26.26 20.38
C ARG A 429 -18.32 26.15 21.48
N SER A 430 -17.60 25.04 21.56
CA SER A 430 -16.69 24.77 22.67
C SER A 430 -15.23 25.10 22.36
N LYS A 431 -14.50 25.68 23.31
CA LYS A 431 -13.04 25.86 23.22
C LYS A 431 -12.31 24.55 23.50
N PHE A 432 -12.66 23.89 24.61
CA PHE A 432 -12.09 22.63 25.05
C PHE A 432 -13.16 21.55 25.26
N GLY A 433 -12.76 20.29 25.13
CA GLY A 433 -13.66 19.14 25.36
C GLY A 433 -12.98 18.01 26.15
N VAL A 434 -13.57 17.57 27.25
CA VAL A 434 -13.00 16.54 28.12
C VAL A 434 -13.22 15.14 27.53
N CYS A 435 -12.12 14.41 27.36
CA CYS A 435 -12.06 13.04 26.89
C CYS A 435 -11.70 12.09 28.04
N VAL A 436 -12.60 11.15 28.34
CA VAL A 436 -12.41 10.15 29.39
C VAL A 436 -12.59 8.73 28.87
N LYS A 437 -11.91 7.78 29.52
CA LYS A 437 -12.12 6.35 29.32
C LYS A 437 -12.06 5.58 30.64
N PRO A 438 -12.94 4.58 30.84
CA PRO A 438 -12.88 3.71 32.01
C PRO A 438 -11.62 2.83 32.03
N PHE A 439 -11.08 2.50 30.84
CA PHE A 439 -9.86 1.71 30.66
C PHE A 439 -8.93 2.38 29.65
N ARG A 440 -7.65 1.98 29.62
CA ARG A 440 -6.66 2.54 28.69
C ARG A 440 -7.10 2.31 27.24
N GLY A 441 -7.25 3.35 26.43
CA GLY A 441 -7.70 3.21 25.04
C GLY A 441 -7.84 4.51 24.25
N LYS A 442 -8.03 4.40 22.93
CA LYS A 442 -8.27 5.54 22.04
C LYS A 442 -9.71 6.07 22.17
N SER A 443 -9.90 7.38 22.01
CA SER A 443 -11.20 8.06 22.23
C SER A 443 -11.83 8.57 20.94
N ASN A 444 -13.00 8.04 20.55
CA ASN A 444 -13.73 8.53 19.38
C ASN A 444 -14.16 10.00 19.55
N MET A 445 -14.54 10.40 20.77
CA MET A 445 -14.85 11.79 21.12
C MET A 445 -13.69 12.72 20.78
N MET A 446 -12.45 12.29 20.98
CA MET A 446 -11.28 13.11 20.64
C MET A 446 -11.25 13.43 19.14
N MET A 447 -11.54 12.44 18.29
CA MET A 447 -11.60 12.65 16.84
C MET A 447 -12.76 13.60 16.47
N GLU A 448 -13.92 13.45 17.12
CA GLU A 448 -15.09 14.32 16.91
C GLU A 448 -14.81 15.77 17.32
N LEU A 449 -14.16 15.99 18.46
CA LEU A 449 -13.73 17.31 18.92
C LEU A 449 -12.75 17.96 17.94
N MET A 450 -11.71 17.21 17.56
CA MET A 450 -10.66 17.71 16.67
C MET A 450 -11.20 18.08 15.28
N ALA A 451 -12.18 17.34 14.76
CA ALA A 451 -12.84 17.64 13.49
C ALA A 451 -13.40 19.07 13.43
N PHE A 452 -13.97 19.54 14.54
CA PHE A 452 -14.52 20.90 14.67
C PHE A 452 -13.53 21.88 15.33
N GLY A 453 -12.24 21.53 15.43
CA GLY A 453 -11.21 22.36 16.05
C GLY A 453 -11.39 22.59 17.55
N VAL A 454 -12.14 21.75 18.25
CA VAL A 454 -12.21 21.80 19.72
C VAL A 454 -10.98 21.11 20.29
N VAL A 455 -10.28 21.75 21.22
CA VAL A 455 -9.07 21.20 21.82
C VAL A 455 -9.43 20.10 22.83
N PRO A 456 -9.01 18.84 22.61
CA PRO A 456 -9.27 17.77 23.56
C PRO A 456 -8.49 17.96 24.86
N ILE A 457 -9.17 17.81 25.98
CA ILE A 457 -8.58 17.61 27.30
C ILE A 457 -8.56 16.10 27.56
N ILE A 458 -7.37 15.50 27.57
CA ILE A 458 -7.22 14.04 27.71
C ILE A 458 -6.90 13.65 29.15
N THR A 459 -7.59 12.63 29.65
CA THR A 459 -7.29 12.02 30.95
C THR A 459 -6.25 10.90 30.82
N SER A 460 -5.76 10.40 31.96
CA SER A 460 -4.67 9.39 32.01
C SER A 460 -4.93 8.12 31.20
N ASN A 461 -6.19 7.72 31.07
CA ASN A 461 -6.57 6.50 30.35
C ASN A 461 -6.73 6.70 28.84
N VAL A 462 -6.71 7.94 28.35
CA VAL A 462 -6.83 8.19 26.91
C VAL A 462 -5.46 8.08 26.25
N LEU A 463 -5.34 7.14 25.32
CA LEU A 463 -4.14 6.92 24.52
C LEU A 463 -4.02 8.00 23.45
N VAL A 464 -2.83 8.60 23.35
CA VAL A 464 -2.48 9.55 22.28
C VAL A 464 -1.12 9.31 21.64
N ASN A 465 -0.22 8.58 22.32
CA ASN A 465 1.09 8.20 21.80
C ASN A 465 1.03 7.27 20.57
N THR A 466 -0.15 6.73 20.28
CA THR A 466 -0.41 5.93 19.07
C THR A 466 -0.66 6.77 17.81
N PHE A 467 -0.79 8.10 17.95
CA PHE A 467 -1.07 9.00 16.84
C PHE A 467 0.20 9.72 16.38
N GLU A 468 0.52 9.59 15.09
CA GLU A 468 1.66 10.28 14.49
C GLU A 468 1.41 11.80 14.47
N GLY A 469 2.42 12.57 14.90
CA GLY A 469 2.40 14.04 14.84
C GLY A 469 1.51 14.75 15.84
N MET A 470 0.91 14.05 16.82
CA MET A 470 0.17 14.73 17.90
C MET A 470 1.08 15.16 19.05
N GLU A 471 0.88 16.40 19.50
CA GLU A 471 1.73 17.07 20.50
C GLU A 471 0.89 17.74 21.58
N GLU A 472 1.32 17.61 22.85
CA GLU A 472 0.67 18.30 23.98
C GLU A 472 0.88 19.82 23.88
N ASN A 473 -0.14 20.60 24.24
CA ASN A 473 -0.21 22.07 24.11
C ASN A 473 -0.18 22.59 22.65
N VAL A 474 -0.28 21.68 21.68
CA VAL A 474 -0.56 22.00 20.28
C VAL A 474 -1.90 21.39 19.88
N HIS A 475 -2.07 20.09 20.11
CA HIS A 475 -3.24 19.34 19.68
C HIS A 475 -4.16 18.92 20.84
N TYR A 476 -3.65 18.90 22.07
CA TYR A 476 -4.43 18.48 23.23
C TYR A 476 -3.82 19.01 24.54
N VAL A 477 -4.59 18.91 25.63
CA VAL A 477 -4.12 19.21 27.00
C VAL A 477 -4.26 17.95 27.85
N ARG A 478 -3.18 17.48 28.48
CA ARG A 478 -3.24 16.31 29.38
C ARG A 478 -3.55 16.70 30.81
N VAL A 479 -4.48 15.99 31.46
CA VAL A 479 -4.83 16.22 32.86
C VAL A 479 -4.99 14.92 33.63
N ALA A 480 -4.41 14.86 34.83
CA ALA A 480 -4.64 13.77 35.78
C ALA A 480 -5.73 14.13 36.80
N LEU A 481 -5.86 15.43 37.13
CA LEU A 481 -6.73 15.93 38.20
C LEU A 481 -7.37 17.28 37.81
N PRO A 482 -8.57 17.62 38.33
CA PRO A 482 -9.26 18.87 38.00
C PRO A 482 -8.44 20.13 38.38
N LYS A 483 -7.72 20.11 39.52
CA LYS A 483 -6.82 21.22 39.91
C LYS A 483 -5.73 21.51 38.87
N GLN A 484 -5.24 20.47 38.18
CA GLN A 484 -4.24 20.63 37.13
C GLN A 484 -4.86 21.28 35.88
N LEU A 485 -6.10 20.90 35.54
CA LEU A 485 -6.83 21.47 34.43
C LEU A 485 -7.02 22.98 34.60
N GLU A 486 -7.53 23.41 35.76
CA GLU A 486 -7.72 24.83 36.11
C GLU A 486 -6.44 25.66 35.91
N ARG A 487 -5.29 25.14 36.36
CA ARG A 487 -3.97 25.77 36.17
C ARG A 487 -3.51 25.79 34.71
N LYS A 488 -3.77 24.73 33.94
CA LYS A 488 -3.37 24.68 32.54
C LYS A 488 -4.20 25.63 31.69
N LEU A 489 -5.52 25.66 31.89
CA LEU A 489 -6.42 26.52 31.13
C LEU A 489 -6.16 28.01 31.41
N SER A 490 -5.87 28.39 32.65
CA SER A 490 -5.52 29.78 33.00
C SER A 490 -4.22 30.28 32.36
N ASN A 491 -3.33 29.37 31.94
CA ASN A 491 -2.08 29.71 31.24
C ASN A 491 -2.20 29.67 29.71
N ILE A 492 -3.36 29.31 29.16
CA ILE A 492 -3.60 29.29 27.71
C ILE A 492 -4.35 30.56 27.35
N SER A 493 -3.70 31.48 26.63
CA SER A 493 -4.37 32.67 26.11
C SER A 493 -5.39 32.32 25.02
N ASP A 494 -6.30 33.25 24.71
CA ASP A 494 -7.27 33.06 23.63
C ASP A 494 -6.57 32.91 22.25
N GLU A 495 -5.46 33.61 22.01
CA GLU A 495 -4.64 33.43 20.81
C GLU A 495 -4.09 32.01 20.74
N LYS A 496 -3.52 31.52 21.85
CA LYS A 496 -2.98 30.16 21.91
C LYS A 496 -4.08 29.12 21.71
N CYS A 497 -5.25 29.33 22.30
CA CYS A 497 -6.41 28.47 22.09
C CYS A 497 -6.83 28.43 20.61
N LYS A 498 -6.81 29.56 19.89
CA LYS A 498 -7.10 29.63 18.45
C LYS A 498 -6.06 28.89 17.62
N GLU A 499 -4.76 28.99 17.95
CA GLU A 499 -3.71 28.20 17.30
C GLU A 499 -3.93 26.70 17.48
N MET A 500 -4.18 26.26 18.71
CA MET A 500 -4.43 24.85 19.02
C MET A 500 -5.68 24.33 18.30
N SER A 501 -6.74 25.15 18.23
CA SER A 501 -7.96 24.85 17.50
C SER A 501 -7.70 24.58 16.02
N LYS A 502 -6.93 25.46 15.37
CA LYS A 502 -6.51 25.30 13.96
C LYS A 502 -5.66 24.04 13.77
N ALA A 503 -4.72 23.78 14.68
CA ALA A 503 -3.87 22.59 14.63
C ALA A 503 -4.69 21.29 14.77
N CYS A 504 -5.67 21.24 15.68
CA CYS A 504 -6.57 20.10 15.83
C CYS A 504 -7.33 19.78 14.55
N LYS A 505 -7.94 20.81 13.94
CA LYS A 505 -8.70 20.66 12.70
C LYS A 505 -7.80 20.23 11.55
N ALA A 506 -6.64 20.86 11.38
CA ALA A 506 -5.67 20.50 10.36
C ALA A 506 -5.20 19.04 10.51
N TRP A 507 -4.89 18.61 11.74
CA TRP A 507 -4.48 17.24 12.01
C TRP A 507 -5.58 16.23 11.67
N TYR A 508 -6.84 16.51 12.03
CA TYR A 508 -7.99 15.65 11.67
C TYR A 508 -8.15 15.55 10.15
N MET A 509 -8.10 16.67 9.44
CA MET A 509 -8.28 16.70 7.98
C MET A 509 -7.20 15.88 7.26
N GLU A 510 -5.97 15.89 7.78
CA GLU A 510 -4.86 15.15 7.17
C GLU A 510 -4.86 13.66 7.53
N ASN A 511 -5.20 13.29 8.77
CA ASN A 511 -4.98 11.94 9.27
C ASN A 511 -6.25 11.07 9.36
N VAL A 512 -7.44 11.68 9.35
CA VAL A 512 -8.70 10.99 9.66
C VAL A 512 -9.76 11.16 8.59
N HIS A 513 -9.89 12.37 8.02
CA HIS A 513 -10.91 12.69 7.03
C HIS A 513 -10.89 11.71 5.86
N SER A 514 -12.07 11.30 5.39
CA SER A 514 -12.23 10.23 4.42
C SER A 514 -11.44 10.44 3.11
N GLU A 515 -11.32 11.69 2.65
CA GLU A 515 -10.52 12.07 1.47
C GLU A 515 -9.02 11.75 1.58
N LYS A 516 -8.45 11.73 2.80
CA LYS A 516 -7.02 11.49 3.04
C LYS A 516 -6.73 10.14 3.68
N SER A 517 -7.70 9.61 4.42
CA SER A 517 -7.57 8.40 5.23
C SER A 517 -7.11 7.17 4.43
N TRP A 518 -7.59 6.99 3.19
CA TRP A 518 -7.13 5.90 2.33
C TRP A 518 -5.66 6.06 1.97
N LEU A 519 -5.26 7.25 1.52
CA LEU A 519 -3.87 7.50 1.12
C LEU A 519 -2.91 7.31 2.30
N LYS A 520 -3.29 7.79 3.50
CA LYS A 520 -2.55 7.56 4.74
C LYS A 520 -2.43 6.05 5.03
N THR A 521 -3.54 5.32 4.92
CA THR A 521 -3.58 3.86 5.14
C THR A 521 -2.65 3.12 4.19
N ILE A 522 -2.80 3.31 2.88
CA ILE A 522 -2.04 2.52 1.90
C ILE A 522 -0.55 2.90 1.88
N ASN A 523 -0.21 4.17 2.16
CA ASN A 523 1.19 4.57 2.36
C ASN A 523 1.79 3.93 3.61
N THR A 524 1.03 3.82 4.71
CA THR A 524 1.48 3.14 5.94
C THR A 524 1.76 1.67 5.68
N ILE A 525 1.01 1.03 4.80
CA ILE A 525 1.21 -0.37 4.43
C ILE A 525 2.41 -0.54 3.49
N LEU A 526 2.49 0.26 2.43
CA LEU A 526 3.50 0.03 1.39
C LEU A 526 4.87 0.65 1.70
N TYR A 527 4.93 1.79 2.36
CA TYR A 527 6.17 2.58 2.42
C TYR A 527 6.70 2.91 3.81
N ASN A 528 5.86 2.79 4.83
CA ASN A 528 6.34 2.75 6.21
C ASN A 528 6.63 1.29 6.58
#